data_AF-X1L319-F1
#
_entry.id   AF-X1L319-F1
#
_cell.length_a   1.000
_cell.length_b   1.000
_cell.length_c   1.000
_cell.angle_alpha   90.00
_cell.angle_beta   90.00
_cell.angle_gamma   90.00
#
_symmetry.space_group_name_H-M   'P 1'
#
loop_
_entity.id
_entity.type
_entity.pdbx_description
1 polymer ?
#
loop_
_entity_poly.entity_id
_entity_poly.type
_entity_poly.pdbx_seq_one_letter_code
_entity_poly.pdbx_strand_id
1 'polypeptide(L)'
;MSYLVLRYRGRGMVEELVNMVKEAPVSQGYHWLERGLVVTTNGYWTNHFDFGLGKRIRNPTLLGSRRAGDIAVNVVLPFTVAWSKVTSQPELEGKAFDLYRHYPRLATNSVERHMRGQLGLNGRVVNSAQRQQGLIHIYNSL
;
A
#
# COMPACT_ATOMS: atom_id res chain seq x y z
N MET A 1 -11.05 8.11 -0.37
CA MET A 1 -11.08 7.87 1.10
C MET A 1 -12.48 7.65 1.63
N SER A 2 -13.49 8.46 1.27
CA SER A 2 -14.90 8.27 1.69
C SER A 2 -15.43 6.85 1.52
N TYR A 3 -15.12 6.18 0.41
CA TYR A 3 -15.50 4.78 0.17
C TYR A 3 -14.92 3.78 1.19
N LEU A 4 -13.66 3.96 1.62
CA LEU A 4 -13.04 3.08 2.61
C LEU A 4 -13.61 3.34 4.00
N VAL A 5 -13.85 4.62 4.34
CA VAL A 5 -14.51 4.99 5.60
C VAL A 5 -15.91 4.37 5.67
N LEU A 6 -16.69 4.44 4.59
CA LEU A 6 -18.01 3.84 4.50
C LEU A 6 -17.95 2.30 4.58
N ARG A 7 -16.98 1.66 3.91
CA ARG A 7 -16.77 0.21 3.97
C ARG A 7 -16.51 -0.27 5.40
N TYR A 8 -15.68 0.46 6.14
CA TYR A 8 -15.22 0.09 7.48
C TYR A 8 -15.97 0.79 8.61
N ARG A 9 -17.15 1.36 8.34
CA ARG A 9 -17.93 2.14 9.33
C ARG A 9 -18.42 1.34 10.54
N GLY A 10 -18.52 0.01 10.41
CA GLY A 10 -19.09 -0.86 11.45
C GLY A 10 -18.25 -0.92 12.72
N ARG A 11 -16.94 -1.16 12.58
CA ARG A 11 -15.97 -1.15 13.69
C ARG A 11 -15.08 0.11 13.71
N GLY A 12 -15.11 0.88 12.63
CA GLY A 12 -14.25 2.04 12.44
C GLY A 12 -13.02 1.71 11.61
N MET A 13 -12.56 2.70 10.84
CA MET A 13 -11.50 2.50 9.85
C MET A 13 -10.17 2.06 10.48
N VAL A 14 -9.82 2.60 11.66
CA VAL A 14 -8.54 2.30 12.31
C VAL A 14 -8.49 0.85 12.78
N GLU A 15 -9.52 0.39 13.48
CA GLU A 15 -9.60 -0.98 13.98
C GLU A 15 -9.55 -1.98 12.81
N GLU A 16 -10.29 -1.72 11.75
CA GLU A 16 -10.32 -2.56 10.55
C GLU A 16 -8.98 -2.62 9.82
N LEU A 17 -8.25 -1.50 9.71
CA LEU A 17 -6.90 -1.49 9.11
C LEU A 17 -5.90 -2.29 9.95
N VAL A 18 -5.98 -2.19 11.28
CA VAL A 18 -5.11 -2.96 12.17
C VAL A 18 -5.44 -4.45 12.10
N ASN A 19 -6.72 -4.81 12.13
CA ASN A 19 -7.17 -6.20 11.98
C ASN A 19 -6.76 -6.77 10.62
N MET A 20 -6.83 -5.98 9.54
CA MET A 20 -6.37 -6.40 8.22
C MET A 20 -4.90 -6.85 8.22
N VAL A 21 -4.03 -6.16 8.96
CA VAL A 21 -2.61 -6.55 9.11
C VAL A 21 -2.47 -7.78 10.00
N LYS A 22 -3.22 -7.83 11.11
CA LYS A 22 -3.23 -8.95 12.05
C LYS A 22 -3.61 -10.27 11.37
N GLU A 23 -4.64 -10.24 10.53
CA GLU A 23 -5.20 -11.41 9.85
C GLU A 23 -4.46 -11.78 8.56
N ALA A 24 -3.61 -10.89 8.03
CA ALA A 24 -2.91 -11.14 6.77
C ALA A 24 -2.04 -12.40 6.88
N PRO A 25 -2.09 -13.34 5.91
CA PRO A 25 -1.16 -14.46 5.89
C PRO A 25 0.27 -13.96 5.68
N VAL A 26 1.26 -14.68 6.22
CA VAL A 26 2.68 -14.35 6.01
C VAL A 26 3.04 -14.56 4.54
N SER A 27 2.60 -15.67 3.95
CA SER A 27 2.74 -15.92 2.51
C SER A 27 1.74 -15.10 1.71
N GLN A 28 2.21 -14.31 0.75
CA GLN A 28 1.37 -13.47 -0.12
C GLN A 28 0.52 -12.42 0.62
N GLY A 29 0.91 -12.02 1.83
CA GLY A 29 0.18 -11.05 2.64
C GLY A 29 0.00 -9.69 1.95
N TYR A 30 0.89 -9.31 1.02
CA TYR A 30 0.72 -8.08 0.24
C TYR A 30 -0.58 -8.07 -0.58
N HIS A 31 -0.99 -9.20 -1.17
CA HIS A 31 -2.25 -9.29 -1.91
C HIS A 31 -3.47 -9.14 -1.00
N TRP A 32 -3.38 -9.64 0.23
CA TRP A 32 -4.43 -9.46 1.23
C TRP A 32 -4.62 -7.97 1.56
N LEU A 33 -3.53 -7.28 1.87
CA LEU A 33 -3.52 -5.85 2.15
C LEU A 33 -4.05 -5.03 0.97
N GLU A 34 -3.59 -5.34 -0.24
CA GLU A 34 -4.06 -4.65 -1.45
C GLU A 34 -5.57 -4.83 -1.66
N ARG A 35 -6.08 -6.07 -1.57
CA ARG A 35 -7.51 -6.35 -1.77
C ARG A 35 -8.40 -5.63 -0.77
N GLY A 36 -7.98 -5.54 0.50
CA GLY A 36 -8.72 -4.79 1.52
C GLY A 36 -8.88 -3.31 1.16
N LEU A 37 -7.90 -2.75 0.45
CA LEU A 37 -7.89 -1.35 0.05
C LEU A 37 -8.49 -1.09 -1.34
N VAL A 38 -8.52 -2.08 -2.24
CA VAL A 38 -9.08 -1.87 -3.60
C VAL A 38 -10.54 -1.42 -3.53
N VAL A 39 -10.87 -0.39 -4.31
CA VAL A 39 -12.22 0.14 -4.47
C VAL A 39 -12.58 0.08 -5.96
N THR A 40 -13.50 -0.80 -6.30
CA THR A 40 -14.13 -0.86 -7.63
C THR A 40 -15.12 0.28 -7.78
N THR A 41 -15.32 0.77 -9.00
CA THR A 41 -16.36 1.76 -9.27
C THR A 41 -17.76 1.17 -9.14
N ASN A 42 -18.71 2.02 -8.76
CA ASN A 42 -20.13 1.79 -8.86
C ASN A 42 -20.84 3.07 -9.36
N GLY A 43 -22.09 2.94 -9.81
CA GLY A 43 -22.92 4.06 -10.24
C GLY A 43 -22.29 4.89 -11.36
N TYR A 44 -22.24 6.21 -11.17
CA TYR A 44 -21.76 7.18 -12.16
C TYR A 44 -20.37 6.84 -12.71
N TRP A 45 -19.43 6.49 -11.83
CA TRP A 45 -18.02 6.25 -12.15
C TRP A 45 -17.77 4.95 -12.91
N THR A 46 -18.77 4.08 -13.03
CA THR A 46 -18.64 2.86 -13.86
C THR A 46 -18.42 3.23 -15.33
N ASN A 47 -19.09 4.29 -15.79
CA ASN A 47 -19.11 4.71 -17.19
C ASN A 47 -18.36 6.01 -17.47
N HIS A 48 -17.85 6.67 -16.43
CA HIS A 48 -17.23 7.99 -16.54
C HIS A 48 -15.91 8.03 -15.79
N PHE A 49 -14.91 8.70 -16.37
CA PHE A 49 -13.65 9.02 -15.67
C PHE A 49 -13.66 10.39 -15.01
N ASP A 50 -14.46 11.28 -15.58
CA ASP A 50 -14.67 12.66 -15.17
C ASP A 50 -16.13 13.02 -15.47
N PHE A 51 -16.59 14.19 -15.05
CA PHE A 51 -17.95 14.65 -15.28
C PHE A 51 -18.25 14.76 -16.79
N GLY A 52 -18.92 13.74 -17.34
CA GLY A 52 -19.37 13.66 -18.72
C GLY A 52 -18.40 12.99 -19.70
N LEU A 53 -17.17 12.64 -19.28
CA LEU A 53 -16.22 11.93 -20.16
C LEU A 53 -16.40 10.42 -20.04
N GLY A 54 -16.99 9.83 -21.09
CA GLY A 54 -17.25 8.40 -21.21
C GLY A 54 -15.98 7.53 -21.13
N LYS A 55 -16.14 6.33 -20.58
CA LYS A 55 -15.04 5.41 -20.32
C LYS A 55 -14.71 4.47 -21.49
N ARG A 56 -13.41 4.19 -21.70
CA ARG A 56 -12.89 3.16 -22.64
C ARG A 56 -12.25 1.93 -21.98
N ILE A 57 -12.02 1.93 -20.67
CA ILE A 57 -11.34 0.83 -19.97
C ILE A 57 -12.39 -0.13 -19.39
N ARG A 58 -12.13 -1.44 -19.42
CA ARG A 58 -12.98 -2.47 -18.79
C ARG A 58 -12.73 -2.49 -17.27
N ASN A 59 -13.78 -2.55 -16.44
CA ASN A 59 -13.73 -2.64 -14.96
C ASN A 59 -12.89 -1.54 -14.25
N PRO A 60 -13.41 -0.32 -14.11
CA PRO A 60 -12.66 0.73 -13.41
C PRO A 60 -12.52 0.45 -11.93
N THR A 61 -11.43 0.93 -11.37
CA THR A 61 -11.25 1.03 -9.92
C THR A 61 -11.05 2.49 -9.55
N LEU A 62 -11.79 2.97 -8.54
CA LEU A 62 -11.51 4.25 -7.88
C LEU A 62 -10.18 4.18 -7.11
N LEU A 63 -9.87 3.01 -6.56
CA LEU A 63 -8.58 2.69 -5.96
C LEU A 63 -8.11 1.32 -6.46
N GLY A 64 -7.16 1.30 -7.39
CA GLY A 64 -6.60 0.06 -7.94
C GLY A 64 -5.49 -0.53 -7.07
N SER A 65 -5.08 -1.77 -7.38
CA SER A 65 -4.05 -2.52 -6.63
C SER A 65 -2.74 -1.76 -6.48
N ARG A 66 -2.27 -1.10 -7.56
CA ARG A 66 -1.04 -0.29 -7.53
C ARG A 66 -1.09 0.78 -6.44
N ARG A 67 -2.20 1.53 -6.34
CA ARG A 67 -2.36 2.58 -5.34
C ARG A 67 -2.64 2.00 -3.95
N ALA A 68 -3.32 0.86 -3.88
CA ALA A 68 -3.49 0.10 -2.65
C ALA A 68 -2.14 -0.34 -2.07
N GLY A 69 -1.20 -0.81 -2.91
CA GLY A 69 0.16 -1.15 -2.50
C GLY A 69 0.94 0.05 -1.95
N ASP A 70 0.86 1.20 -2.62
CA ASP A 70 1.45 2.44 -2.12
C ASP A 70 0.90 2.81 -0.73
N ILE A 71 -0.41 2.67 -0.51
CA ILE A 71 -1.05 2.96 0.77
C ILE A 71 -0.64 1.93 1.83
N ALA A 72 -0.58 0.65 1.48
CA ALA A 72 -0.17 -0.40 2.40
C ALA A 72 1.24 -0.15 2.94
N VAL A 73 2.20 0.15 2.06
CA VAL A 73 3.61 0.33 2.42
C VAL A 73 3.87 1.67 3.10
N ASN A 74 3.28 2.77 2.62
CA ASN A 74 3.59 4.11 3.14
C ASN A 74 2.70 4.54 4.31
N VAL A 75 1.56 3.88 4.52
CA VAL A 75 0.57 4.28 5.54
C VAL A 75 0.22 3.13 6.46
N VAL A 76 -0.36 2.04 5.94
CA VAL A 76 -0.96 1.00 6.80
C VAL A 76 0.10 0.30 7.65
N LEU A 77 1.18 -0.22 7.05
CA LEU A 77 2.20 -0.97 7.79
C LEU A 77 2.95 -0.07 8.80
N PRO A 78 3.44 1.14 8.44
CA PRO A 78 4.07 2.04 9.41
C PRO A 78 3.12 2.46 10.54
N PHE A 79 1.85 2.74 10.20
CA PHE A 79 0.84 3.07 11.21
C PHE A 79 0.61 1.90 12.17
N THR A 80 0.50 0.66 11.66
CA THR A 80 0.30 -0.51 12.50
C THR A 80 1.48 -0.76 13.44
N VAL A 81 2.72 -0.50 13.01
CA VAL A 81 3.92 -0.55 13.88
C VAL A 81 3.85 0.53 14.98
N ALA A 82 3.39 1.75 14.66
CA ALA A 82 3.22 2.77 15.68
C ALA A 82 2.10 2.40 16.67
N TRP A 83 0.99 1.88 16.15
CA TRP A 83 -0.17 1.45 16.94
C TRP A 83 0.16 0.29 17.88
N SER A 84 0.91 -0.70 17.40
CA SER A 84 1.34 -1.85 18.20
C SER A 84 2.19 -1.43 19.39
N LYS A 85 3.03 -0.40 19.24
CA LYS A 85 3.84 0.15 20.34
C LYS A 85 2.97 0.84 21.39
N VAL A 86 2.05 1.69 20.97
CA VAL A 86 1.14 2.40 21.87
C VAL A 86 0.22 1.43 22.63
N THR A 87 -0.18 0.33 21.98
CA THR A 87 -1.09 -0.67 22.56
C THR A 87 -0.36 -1.88 23.18
N SER A 88 0.98 -1.87 23.24
CA SER A 88 1.80 -2.95 23.79
C SER A 88 1.52 -4.33 23.16
N GLN A 89 1.40 -4.39 21.83
CA GLN A 89 1.15 -5.61 21.05
C GLN A 89 2.38 -6.00 20.20
N PRO A 90 3.44 -6.58 20.78
CA PRO A 90 4.70 -6.87 20.05
C PRO A 90 4.52 -7.86 18.89
N GLU A 91 3.56 -8.79 18.97
CA GLU A 91 3.25 -9.71 17.88
C GLU A 91 2.74 -8.98 16.63
N LEU A 92 1.93 -7.95 16.82
CA LEU A 92 1.40 -7.12 15.73
C LEU A 92 2.51 -6.28 15.09
N GLU A 93 3.46 -5.79 15.90
CA GLU A 93 4.67 -5.12 15.40
C GLU A 93 5.48 -6.04 14.49
N GLY A 94 5.81 -7.24 15.00
CA GLY A 94 6.56 -8.24 14.24
C GLY A 94 5.84 -8.62 12.94
N LYS A 95 4.53 -8.82 13.00
CA LYS A 95 3.70 -9.12 11.83
C LYS A 95 3.76 -8.02 10.76
N ALA A 96 3.65 -6.76 11.16
CA ALA A 96 3.73 -5.62 10.24
C ALA A 96 5.12 -5.52 9.58
N PHE A 97 6.19 -5.74 10.35
CA PHE A 97 7.55 -5.78 9.81
C PHE A 97 7.75 -6.94 8.83
N ASP A 98 7.27 -8.14 9.15
CA ASP A 98 7.40 -9.30 8.28
C ASP A 98 6.68 -9.08 6.95
N LEU A 99 5.46 -8.52 6.99
CA LEU A 99 4.72 -8.16 5.78
C LEU A 99 5.46 -7.10 4.95
N TYR A 100 6.07 -6.11 5.59
CA TYR A 100 6.86 -5.09 4.91
C TYR A 100 8.12 -5.66 4.23
N ARG A 101 8.85 -6.55 4.93
CA ARG A 101 10.07 -7.19 4.41
C ARG A 101 9.80 -8.05 3.17
N HIS A 102 8.64 -8.70 3.12
CA HIS A 102 8.23 -9.54 2.00
C HIS A 102 7.40 -8.79 0.93
N TYR A 103 7.20 -7.48 1.08
CA TYR A 103 6.39 -6.72 0.14
C TYR A 103 7.14 -6.56 -1.20
N PRO A 104 6.53 -6.95 -2.34
CA PRO A 104 7.16 -6.85 -3.64
C PRO A 104 7.42 -5.40 -4.03
N ARG A 105 8.26 -5.21 -5.05
CA ARG A 105 8.54 -3.88 -5.59
C ARG A 105 7.24 -3.17 -6.00
N LEU A 106 7.08 -1.95 -5.52
CA LEU A 106 6.02 -1.03 -5.93
C LEU A 106 6.35 -0.38 -7.28
N ALA A 107 5.42 0.47 -7.72
CA ALA A 107 5.62 1.33 -8.85
C ALA A 107 6.83 2.25 -8.69
N THR A 108 7.65 2.31 -9.75
CA THR A 108 8.89 3.09 -9.74
C THR A 108 8.61 4.60 -9.79
N ASN A 109 9.19 5.36 -8.85
CA ASN A 109 9.15 6.82 -8.83
C ASN A 109 10.41 7.43 -9.49
N SER A 110 10.42 8.75 -9.73
CA SER A 110 11.57 9.44 -10.35
C SER A 110 12.82 9.37 -9.48
N VAL A 111 12.67 9.50 -8.16
CA VAL A 111 13.76 9.44 -7.17
C VAL A 111 14.46 8.08 -7.20
N GLU A 112 13.71 6.97 -7.18
CA GLU A 112 14.26 5.61 -7.26
C GLU A 112 15.04 5.43 -8.58
N ARG A 113 14.51 5.91 -9.71
CA ARG A 113 15.24 5.83 -10.99
C ARG A 113 16.55 6.62 -10.94
N HIS A 114 16.49 7.83 -10.40
CA HIS A 114 17.66 8.70 -10.26
C HIS A 114 18.73 8.03 -9.37
N MET A 115 18.36 7.61 -8.17
CA MET A 115 19.28 6.95 -7.22
C MET A 115 19.83 5.64 -7.73
N ARG A 116 19.04 4.86 -8.46
CA ARG A 116 19.53 3.65 -9.12
C ARG A 116 20.61 3.94 -10.16
N GLY A 117 20.43 5.00 -10.95
CA GLY A 117 21.45 5.47 -11.89
C GLY A 117 22.71 5.93 -11.15
N GLN A 118 22.56 6.78 -10.14
CA GLN A 118 23.66 7.32 -9.35
C GLN A 118 24.48 6.24 -8.63
N LEU A 119 23.83 5.20 -8.11
CA LEU A 119 24.47 4.11 -7.37
C LEU A 119 24.82 2.89 -8.24
N GLY A 120 24.56 2.92 -9.55
CA GLY A 120 24.80 1.78 -10.44
C GLY A 120 23.95 0.54 -10.14
N LEU A 121 22.77 0.70 -9.53
CA LEU A 121 21.90 -0.39 -9.10
C LEU A 121 20.84 -0.75 -10.16
N ASN A 122 20.73 -2.03 -10.49
CA ASN A 122 19.70 -2.52 -11.41
C ASN A 122 18.40 -2.94 -10.67
N GLY A 123 17.35 -3.17 -11.46
CA GLY A 123 16.02 -3.51 -10.92
C GLY A 123 15.91 -4.92 -10.33
N ARG A 124 16.91 -5.79 -10.55
CA ARG A 124 16.99 -7.10 -9.89
C ARG A 124 17.48 -6.97 -8.45
N VAL A 125 18.32 -5.96 -8.18
CA VAL A 125 18.74 -5.60 -6.82
C VAL A 125 17.60 -4.88 -6.10
N VAL A 126 17.01 -3.86 -6.72
CA VAL A 126 15.89 -3.10 -6.14
C VAL A 126 14.57 -3.80 -6.47
N ASN A 127 14.34 -4.94 -5.80
CA ASN A 127 13.24 -5.87 -6.11
C ASN A 127 12.14 -5.95 -5.03
N SER A 128 12.23 -5.15 -3.98
CA SER A 128 11.25 -5.09 -2.89
C SER A 128 10.91 -3.64 -2.54
N ALA A 129 9.74 -3.44 -1.94
CA ALA A 129 9.34 -2.13 -1.43
C ALA A 129 10.35 -1.60 -0.40
N GLN A 130 10.87 -2.47 0.47
CA GLN A 130 11.88 -2.12 1.45
C GLN A 130 13.14 -1.49 0.82
N ARG A 131 13.64 -2.08 -0.28
CA ARG A 131 14.82 -1.54 -0.97
C ARG A 131 14.51 -0.22 -1.68
N GLN A 132 13.32 -0.06 -2.24
CA GLN A 132 12.90 1.22 -2.82
C GLN A 132 12.85 2.32 -1.76
N GLN A 133 12.29 2.04 -0.58
CA GLN A 133 12.25 2.99 0.53
C GLN A 133 13.66 3.33 1.04
N GLY A 134 14.57 2.36 1.07
CA GLY A 134 15.98 2.62 1.37
C GLY A 134 16.62 3.63 0.41
N LEU A 135 16.35 3.53 -0.89
CA LEU A 135 16.85 4.52 -1.86
C LEU A 135 16.27 5.91 -1.66
N ILE A 136 14.97 6.00 -1.39
CA ILE A 136 14.30 7.27 -1.08
C ILE A 136 14.90 7.88 0.20
N HIS A 137 15.18 7.07 1.20
CA HIS A 137 15.79 7.52 2.45
C HIS A 137 17.20 8.08 2.23
N ILE A 138 18.04 7.39 1.45
CA ILE A 138 19.38 7.88 1.09
C ILE A 138 19.28 9.22 0.36
N TYR A 139 18.39 9.32 -0.64
CA TYR A 139 18.18 10.58 -1.38
C TYR A 139 17.80 11.74 -0.47
N ASN A 140 16.96 11.51 0.55
CA ASN A 140 16.52 12.54 1.48
C ASN A 140 17.53 12.87 2.58
N SER A 141 18.59 12.07 2.74
CA SER A 141 19.57 12.19 3.83
C SER A 141 20.95 12.66 3.35
N LEU A 142 21.10 12.85 2.04
CA LEU A 142 22.25 13.46 1.38
C LEU A 142 21.92 14.91 1.02
#